data_AF-A0A3D1X7Q4-F1
#
_entry.id   AF-A0A3D1X7Q4-F1
#
_cell.length_a   1.000
_cell.length_b   1.000
_cell.length_c   1.000
_cell.angle_alpha   90.00
_cell.angle_beta   90.00
_cell.angle_gamma   90.00
#
_symmetry.space_group_name_H-M   'P 1'
#
loop_
_entity.id
_entity.type
_entity.pdbx_description
1 polymer ?
#
loop_
_entity_poly.entity_id
_entity_poly.type
_entity_poly.pdbx_seq_one_letter_code
_entity_poly.pdbx_strand_id
1 'polypeptide(L)'
;MKKWLCKVCGYIYEGPEAPAECPVCHAKSNMFEEVKGELKLAAEHEFGVYGKTVKNNPDISEEDKKYIFEQLMANFNGECSEVGMYLCMARIAHREGYPEI
;
A
#
# COMPACT_ATOMS: atom_id res chain seq x y z
N MET A 1 16.93 -19.83 -4.35
CA MET A 1 17.90 -18.88 -3.75
C MET A 1 17.37 -18.45 -2.40
N LYS A 2 18.23 -18.37 -1.37
CA LYS A 2 17.82 -17.91 -0.05
C LYS A 2 17.77 -16.38 -0.04
N LYS A 3 16.86 -15.82 0.75
CA LYS A 3 16.73 -14.37 0.96
C LYS A 3 17.01 -14.05 2.41
N TRP A 4 17.78 -13.01 2.65
CA TRP A 4 18.20 -12.57 3.97
C TRP A 4 17.68 -11.16 4.21
N LEU A 5 16.81 -10.99 5.21
CA LEU A 5 16.24 -9.71 5.60
C LEU A 5 17.10 -9.09 6.71
N CYS A 6 17.60 -7.89 6.49
CA CYS A 6 18.24 -7.12 7.55
C CYS A 6 17.19 -6.61 8.55
N LYS A 7 17.28 -7.01 9.83
CA LYS A 7 16.37 -6.54 10.89
C LYS A 7 16.50 -5.06 11.23
N VAL A 8 17.57 -4.40 10.81
CA VAL A 8 17.82 -2.99 11.13
C VAL A 8 17.16 -2.06 10.12
N CYS A 9 17.23 -2.37 8.82
CA CYS A 9 16.78 -1.47 7.76
C CYS A 9 15.83 -2.11 6.73
N GLY A 10 15.51 -3.40 6.86
CA GLY A 10 14.62 -4.10 5.93
C GLY A 10 15.22 -4.46 4.57
N TYR A 11 16.53 -4.27 4.37
CA TYR A 11 17.21 -4.64 3.12
C TYR A 11 17.15 -6.16 2.90
N ILE A 12 16.80 -6.60 1.69
CA ILE A 12 16.74 -8.00 1.29
C ILE A 12 17.97 -8.33 0.43
N TYR A 13 18.82 -9.21 0.93
CA TYR A 13 19.95 -9.78 0.18
C TYR A 13 19.57 -11.15 -0.38
N GLU A 14 19.81 -11.38 -1.67
CA GLU A 14 19.59 -12.68 -2.31
C GLU A 14 20.93 -13.39 -2.52
N GLY A 15 21.13 -14.50 -1.81
CA GLY A 15 22.41 -15.21 -1.84
C GLY A 15 22.39 -16.48 -0.98
N PRO A 16 23.40 -17.36 -1.11
CA PRO A 16 23.48 -18.59 -0.34
C PRO A 16 23.61 -18.34 1.17
N GLU A 17 24.26 -17.25 1.58
CA GLU A 17 24.55 -16.88 2.97
C GLU A 17 24.30 -15.38 3.20
N ALA A 18 24.11 -14.97 4.46
CA ALA A 18 23.96 -13.56 4.81
C ALA A 18 25.27 -12.80 4.51
N PRO A 19 25.19 -11.55 4.01
CA PRO A 19 26.39 -10.77 3.77
C PRO A 19 27.08 -10.43 5.09
N ALA A 20 28.42 -10.31 5.06
CA ALA A 20 29.22 -9.96 6.25
C ALA A 20 28.77 -8.64 6.89
N GLU A 21 28.33 -7.71 6.04
CA GLU A 21 27.89 -6.37 6.40
C GLU A 21 26.73 -5.94 5.49
N CYS A 22 25.72 -5.30 6.07
CA CYS A 22 24.60 -4.75 5.31
C CYS A 22 25.06 -3.53 4.48
N PRO A 23 24.83 -3.49 3.16
CA PRO A 23 25.28 -2.37 2.32
C PRO A 23 24.51 -1.05 2.57
N VAL A 24 23.39 -1.10 3.31
CA VAL A 24 22.53 0.07 3.56
C VAL A 24 22.78 0.68 4.95
N CYS A 25 22.80 -0.16 5.99
CA CYS A 25 22.92 0.32 7.37
C CYS A 25 24.20 -0.14 8.07
N HIS A 26 25.09 -0.84 7.38
CA HIS A 26 26.37 -1.32 7.92
C HIS A 26 26.22 -2.25 9.15
N ALA A 27 25.03 -2.80 9.37
CA ALA A 27 24.80 -3.80 10.39
C ALA A 27 25.56 -5.09 10.05
N LYS A 28 26.13 -5.73 11.07
CA LYS A 28 26.85 -7.00 10.94
C LYS A 28 25.91 -8.13 10.51
N SER A 29 26.49 -9.20 9.96
CA SER A 29 25.77 -10.40 9.48
C SER A 29 24.80 -11.01 10.50
N ASN A 30 25.04 -10.84 11.80
CA ASN A 30 24.16 -11.32 12.89
C ASN A 30 22.78 -10.65 12.91
N MET A 31 22.60 -9.53 12.21
CA MET A 31 21.32 -8.82 12.12
C MET A 31 20.47 -9.27 10.92
N PHE A 32 20.93 -10.26 10.15
CA PHE A 32 20.16 -10.83 9.04
C PHE A 32 19.37 -12.06 9.48
N GLU A 33 18.10 -12.12 9.08
CA GLU A 33 17.24 -13.30 9.24
C GLU A 33 16.93 -13.93 7.89
N GLU A 34 17.03 -15.27 7.82
CA GLU A 34 16.65 -16.04 6.64
C GLU A 34 15.13 -15.98 6.46
N VAL A 35 14.68 -15.38 5.36
CA VAL A 35 13.26 -15.35 5.00
C VAL A 35 12.88 -16.72 4.47
N LYS A 36 12.26 -17.54 5.33
CA LYS A 36 11.70 -18.84 4.97
C LYS A 36 10.24 -18.68 4.57
N GLY A 37 9.95 -18.72 3.27
CA GLY A 37 8.58 -18.69 2.74
C GLY A 37 8.32 -17.55 1.76
N GLU A 38 7.04 -17.33 1.43
CA GLU A 38 6.60 -16.21 0.60
C GLU A 38 6.82 -14.88 1.34
N LEU A 39 7.31 -13.87 0.62
CA LEU A 39 7.53 -12.52 1.14
C LEU A 39 6.17 -11.89 1.45
N LYS A 40 5.75 -11.96 2.71
CA LYS A 40 4.58 -11.23 3.19
C LYS A 40 4.94 -9.76 3.32
N LEU A 41 4.32 -8.90 2.51
CA LEU A 41 4.57 -7.46 2.62
C LEU A 41 3.90 -6.95 3.90
N ALA A 42 4.53 -6.01 4.59
CA ALA A 42 3.98 -5.44 5.83
C ALA A 42 2.62 -4.74 5.61
N ALA A 43 2.36 -4.28 4.38
CA ALA A 43 1.07 -3.81 3.93
C ALA A 43 0.82 -4.34 2.51
N GLU A 44 -0.18 -5.21 2.36
CA GLU A 44 -0.66 -5.69 1.07
C GLU A 44 -1.99 -5.00 0.76
N HIS A 45 -2.07 -4.34 -0.41
CA HIS A 45 -3.33 -3.81 -0.90
C HIS A 45 -4.10 -4.95 -1.54
N GLU A 46 -5.11 -5.46 -0.83
CA GLU A 46 -6.02 -6.45 -1.39
C GLU A 46 -7.13 -5.79 -2.20
N PHE A 47 -7.26 -6.17 -3.47
CA PHE A 47 -8.43 -5.77 -4.26
C PHE A 47 -9.66 -6.55 -3.84
N GLY A 48 -10.80 -5.86 -3.74
CA GLY A 48 -12.09 -6.49 -3.44
C GLY A 48 -12.31 -6.87 -1.98
N VAL A 49 -11.60 -6.22 -1.04
CA VAL A 49 -11.78 -6.43 0.43
C VAL A 49 -13.25 -6.39 0.83
N TYR A 50 -14.02 -5.42 0.32
CA TYR A 50 -15.46 -5.31 0.57
C TYR A 50 -16.22 -6.62 0.30
N GLY A 51 -15.87 -7.33 -0.78
CA GLY A 51 -16.46 -8.62 -1.12
C GLY A 51 -16.18 -9.70 -0.08
N LYS A 52 -14.93 -9.74 0.40
CA LYS A 52 -14.46 -10.72 1.39
C LYS A 52 -14.99 -10.44 2.80
N THR A 53 -15.03 -9.17 3.21
CA THR A 53 -15.28 -8.79 4.61
C THR A 53 -16.71 -8.37 4.89
N VAL A 54 -17.42 -7.82 3.89
CA VAL A 54 -18.76 -7.24 4.07
C VAL A 54 -19.81 -7.99 3.27
N LYS A 55 -19.67 -8.05 1.94
CA LYS A 55 -20.72 -8.59 1.04
C LYS A 55 -21.10 -10.04 1.35
N ASN A 56 -20.11 -10.90 1.54
CA ASN A 56 -20.30 -12.34 1.75
C ASN A 56 -20.37 -12.73 3.24
N ASN A 57 -20.42 -11.75 4.15
CA ASN A 57 -20.39 -12.00 5.58
C ASN A 57 -21.82 -12.20 6.13
N PRO A 58 -22.16 -13.37 6.70
CA PRO A 58 -23.48 -13.60 7.29
C PRO A 58 -23.67 -12.89 8.65
N ASP A 59 -22.60 -12.44 9.30
CA ASP A 59 -22.66 -11.78 10.61
C ASP A 59 -23.04 -10.29 10.54
N ILE A 60 -23.15 -9.75 9.32
CA ILE A 60 -23.50 -8.35 9.08
C ILE A 60 -24.93 -8.30 8.53
N SER A 61 -25.75 -7.42 9.11
CA SER A 61 -27.12 -7.20 8.66
C SER A 61 -27.15 -6.68 7.21
N GLU A 62 -28.25 -6.94 6.49
CA GLU A 62 -28.39 -6.43 5.12
C GLU A 62 -28.49 -4.89 5.09
N GLU A 63 -29.04 -4.30 6.15
CA GLU A 63 -29.10 -2.85 6.35
C GLU A 63 -27.70 -2.24 6.49
N ASP A 64 -26.83 -2.86 7.29
CA ASP A 64 -25.45 -2.40 7.48
C ASP A 64 -24.62 -2.60 6.21
N LYS A 65 -24.79 -3.73 5.50
CA LYS A 65 -24.12 -3.95 4.21
C LYS A 65 -24.47 -2.85 3.21
N LYS A 66 -25.76 -2.50 3.13
CA LYS A 66 -26.23 -1.42 2.25
C LYS A 66 -25.65 -0.08 2.66
N TYR A 67 -25.68 0.26 3.95
CA TYR A 67 -25.12 1.51 4.46
C TYR A 67 -23.62 1.63 4.16
N ILE A 68 -22.83 0.57 4.43
CA ILE A 68 -21.38 0.54 4.16
C ILE A 68 -21.13 0.71 2.66
N PHE A 69 -21.88 0.02 1.80
CA PHE A 69 -21.74 0.15 0.35
C PHE A 69 -22.04 1.57 -0.14
N GLU A 70 -23.12 2.17 0.33
CA GLU A 70 -23.51 3.53 -0.05
C GLU A 70 -22.46 4.56 0.36
N GLN A 71 -21.89 4.45 1.57
CA GLN A 71 -20.80 5.32 2.02
C GLN A 71 -19.53 5.14 1.19
N LEU A 72 -19.13 3.90 0.90
CA LEU A 72 -17.97 3.62 0.04
C LEU A 72 -18.15 4.21 -1.37
N MET A 73 -19.35 4.06 -1.93
CA MET A 73 -19.68 4.66 -3.24
C MET A 73 -19.73 6.18 -3.18
N ALA A 74 -20.24 6.78 -2.10
CA ALA A 74 -20.26 8.23 -1.92
C ALA A 74 -18.83 8.80 -1.87
N ASN A 75 -17.92 8.17 -1.12
CA ASN A 75 -16.51 8.58 -1.06
C ASN A 75 -15.84 8.43 -2.42
N PHE A 76 -16.00 7.28 -3.08
CA PHE A 76 -15.44 7.06 -4.42
C PHE A 76 -15.92 8.11 -5.41
N ASN A 77 -17.22 8.41 -5.44
CA ASN A 77 -17.79 9.40 -6.33
C ASN A 77 -17.32 10.82 -5.99
N GLY A 78 -17.25 11.18 -4.71
CA GLY A 78 -16.71 12.46 -4.24
C GLY A 78 -15.28 12.66 -4.73
N GLU A 79 -14.36 11.78 -4.34
CA GLU A 79 -12.95 11.86 -4.70
C GLU A 79 -12.74 11.86 -6.23
N CYS A 80 -13.42 10.97 -6.95
CA CYS A 80 -13.26 10.89 -8.41
C CYS A 80 -13.83 12.12 -9.14
N SER A 81 -14.90 12.73 -8.61
CA SER A 81 -15.48 13.93 -9.19
C SER A 81 -14.61 15.17 -8.97
N GLU A 82 -13.91 15.24 -7.83
CA GLU A 82 -13.05 16.36 -7.46
C GLU A 82 -11.74 16.39 -8.27
N VAL A 83 -11.20 15.21 -8.66
CA VAL A 83 -9.99 15.14 -9.49
C VAL A 83 -10.12 15.93 -10.79
N GLY A 84 -11.27 15.87 -11.47
CA GLY A 84 -11.50 16.63 -12.69
C GLY A 84 -11.45 18.14 -12.48
N MET A 85 -11.95 18.59 -11.32
CA MET A 85 -11.93 19.99 -10.91
C MET A 85 -10.50 20.45 -10.61
N TYR A 86 -9.74 19.69 -9.82
CA TYR A 86 -8.33 20.00 -9.52
C TYR A 86 -7.46 20.06 -10.78
N LEU A 87 -7.63 19.12 -11.71
CA LEU A 87 -6.91 19.13 -12.99
C LEU A 87 -7.27 20.35 -13.85
N CYS A 88 -8.53 20.78 -13.84
CA CYS A 88 -8.96 21.98 -14.56
C CYS A 88 -8.33 23.24 -13.96
N MET A 89 -8.38 23.38 -12.63
CA MET A 89 -7.81 24.50 -11.89
C MET A 89 -6.30 24.60 -12.05
N ALA A 90 -5.57 23.48 -11.93
CA ALA A 90 -4.14 23.42 -12.16
C ALA A 90 -3.76 23.86 -13.60
N ARG A 91 -4.57 23.47 -14.60
CA ARG A 91 -4.36 23.94 -15.98
C ARG A 91 -4.59 25.43 -16.15
N ILE A 92 -5.54 26.02 -15.43
CA ILE A 92 -5.77 27.47 -15.44
C ILE A 92 -4.61 28.20 -14.75
N ALA A 93 -4.21 27.75 -13.55
CA ALA A 93 -3.07 28.31 -12.82
C ALA A 93 -1.80 28.30 -13.67
N HIS A 94 -1.53 27.21 -14.38
CA HIS A 94 -0.39 27.13 -15.29
C HIS A 94 -0.47 28.15 -16.45
N ARG A 95 -1.65 28.43 -17.00
CA ARG A 95 -1.85 29.47 -18.04
C ARG A 95 -1.69 30.89 -17.52
N GLU A 96 -2.05 31.11 -16.26
CA GLU A 96 -1.91 32.41 -15.59
C GLU A 96 -0.49 32.67 -15.06
N GLY A 97 0.41 31.69 -15.19
CA GLY A 97 1.82 31.82 -14.81
C GLY A 97 2.13 31.38 -13.38
N TYR A 98 1.27 30.57 -12.76
CA TYR A 98 1.48 29.97 -11.44
C TYR A 98 1.72 28.45 -11.55
N PRO A 99 2.92 28.00 -11.99
CA PRO A 99 3.22 26.59 -12.25
C PRO A 99 3.39 25.72 -10.98
N GLU A 100 3.50 26.35 -9.81
CA GLU A 100 3.73 25.68 -8.51
C GLU A 100 2.43 25.48 -7.69
N ILE A 101 1.28 25.90 -8.24
CA ILE A 101 -0.06 25.76 -7.64
C ILE A 101 -0.88 24.71 -8.40
#